data_AF-A0A6B2CNL1-F1
#
_entry.id   AF-A0A6B2CNL1-F1
#
_cell.length_a   1.000
_cell.length_b   1.000
_cell.length_c   1.000
_cell.angle_alpha   90.00
_cell.angle_beta   90.00
_cell.angle_gamma   90.00
#
_symmetry.space_group_name_H-M   'P 1'
#
loop_
_entity.id
_entity.type
_entity.pdbx_description
1 polymer ?
#
loop_
_entity_poly.entity_id
_entity_poly.type
_entity_poly.pdbx_seq_one_letter_code
_entity_poly.pdbx_strand_id
1 'polypeptide(L)'
;MKVKGRRLKLAGAALLVQFYVVWALGFADYVPQLYNFKVLQASASLLVVGLLLMLSGYIKDVARQVVADKYFRSLMIIYFAATYYITYSAMTEYYQLNIGVSLDTATFLQSFASATLYHRLFDSFEVPTYFYNHASLILFLVYPLYITYPSIATLVTIEVALATLPTIPLYRLGLRLFGDRRYALLTALAYLLFPWVTTYLAGPFEVVILTAPFFALALYNLYMGNRPGYWLSLTLMMTTIEFAPLLGIFIGLYILVTKLDWLKVKGRIALGLETLAFSLAWLFGDFLMVYYFSRGAINIFQNVWGSALSGPLISITDPIGNAIFHFTTHVGSGPSSSHNVMPSLSSVLESLANNVKTSLHTKIQSTVFLMLPTLFLNLAEPQNLLLLPWLYVMWQTTFPPYYIIWVYYTALAAPAVIVPAIWALRKFRPRVRRALMVTLFIAVTISTLFLNVLSPLSALYFHEPLPNPLQPATTPYDLALI
;
A
#
# COMPACT_ATOMS: atom_id res chain seq x y z
N MET A 1 20.45 -31.59 -0.81
CA MET A 1 19.90 -30.31 -1.34
C MET A 1 19.53 -29.27 -0.27
N LYS A 2 18.92 -29.62 0.88
CA LYS A 2 18.52 -28.65 1.92
C LYS A 2 19.67 -27.79 2.50
N VAL A 3 20.87 -28.36 2.66
CA VAL A 3 22.06 -27.65 3.19
C VAL A 3 22.52 -26.51 2.28
N LYS A 4 22.45 -26.69 0.96
CA LYS A 4 22.81 -25.63 -0.02
C LYS A 4 21.83 -24.44 0.04
N GLY A 5 20.53 -24.69 0.21
CA GLY A 5 19.52 -23.63 0.29
C GLY A 5 19.66 -22.75 1.54
N ARG A 6 20.00 -23.32 2.70
CA ARG A 6 20.23 -22.54 3.92
C ARG A 6 21.46 -21.64 3.80
N ARG A 7 22.55 -22.13 3.18
CA ARG A 7 23.76 -21.34 2.92
C ARG A 7 23.49 -20.15 2.00
N LEU A 8 22.71 -20.33 0.92
CA LEU A 8 22.33 -19.23 0.03
C LEU A 8 21.51 -18.16 0.74
N LYS A 9 20.57 -18.55 1.61
CA LYS A 9 19.78 -17.59 2.40
C LYS A 9 20.64 -16.79 3.38
N LEU A 10 21.61 -17.43 4.04
CA LEU A 10 22.54 -16.75 4.94
C LEU A 10 23.46 -15.79 4.21
N ALA A 11 24.02 -16.22 3.07
CA ALA A 11 24.82 -15.34 2.21
C ALA A 11 23.99 -14.15 1.71
N GLY A 12 22.74 -14.39 1.28
CA GLY A 12 21.84 -13.33 0.84
C GLY A 12 21.49 -12.34 1.97
N ALA A 13 21.25 -12.84 3.19
CA ALA A 13 21.03 -11.98 4.35
C ALA A 13 22.25 -11.11 4.68
N ALA A 14 23.46 -11.65 4.56
CA ALA A 14 24.68 -10.87 4.74
C ALA A 14 24.82 -9.75 3.70
N LEU A 15 24.50 -10.04 2.43
CA LEU A 15 24.50 -9.04 1.35
C LEU A 15 23.38 -7.99 1.48
N LEU A 16 22.29 -8.32 2.15
CA LEU A 16 21.25 -7.34 2.50
C LEU A 16 21.73 -6.43 3.63
N VAL A 17 22.24 -7.02 4.73
CA VAL A 17 22.67 -6.27 5.92
C VAL A 17 23.85 -5.35 5.61
N GLN A 18 24.79 -5.77 4.75
CA GLN A 18 25.95 -4.94 4.43
C GLN A 18 25.58 -3.57 3.85
N PHE A 19 24.47 -3.45 3.11
CA PHE A 19 24.04 -2.17 2.58
C PHE A 19 23.75 -1.18 3.69
N TYR A 20 22.99 -1.59 4.69
CA TYR A 20 22.64 -0.71 5.82
C TYR A 20 23.85 -0.40 6.69
N VAL A 21 24.81 -1.32 6.82
CA VAL A 21 26.08 -1.04 7.51
C VAL A 21 26.90 -0.01 6.74
N VAL A 22 27.10 -0.20 5.43
CA VAL A 22 27.83 0.75 4.56
C VAL A 22 27.16 2.10 4.56
N TRP A 23 25.84 2.14 4.38
CA TRP A 23 25.05 3.36 4.36
C TRP A 23 25.10 4.07 5.71
N ALA A 24 24.88 3.39 6.84
CA ALA A 24 24.88 4.02 8.16
C ALA A 24 26.26 4.55 8.57
N LEU A 25 27.33 3.79 8.32
CA LEU A 25 28.70 4.23 8.62
C LEU A 25 29.14 5.42 7.77
N GLY A 26 28.74 5.43 6.49
CA GLY A 26 28.98 6.56 5.61
C GLY A 26 28.13 7.78 6.00
N PHE A 27 26.83 7.59 6.17
CA PHE A 27 25.87 8.67 6.45
C PHE A 27 26.12 9.36 7.80
N ALA A 28 26.53 8.61 8.82
CA ALA A 28 26.89 9.15 10.13
C ALA A 28 28.33 9.68 10.21
N ASP A 29 29.04 9.75 9.08
CA ASP A 29 30.40 10.27 8.95
C ASP A 29 31.48 9.52 9.77
N TYR A 30 31.19 8.26 10.18
CA TYR A 30 32.18 7.41 10.84
C TYR A 30 33.23 6.87 9.87
N VAL A 31 32.82 6.55 8.65
CA VAL A 31 33.71 6.13 7.55
C VAL A 31 33.31 6.91 6.28
N PRO A 32 33.77 8.17 6.14
CA PRO A 32 33.26 9.09 5.11
C PRO A 32 33.46 8.58 3.68
N GLN A 33 34.49 7.74 3.44
CA GLN A 33 34.75 7.16 2.13
C GLN A 33 33.64 6.21 1.65
N LEU A 34 32.82 5.69 2.56
CA LEU A 34 31.66 4.86 2.23
C LEU A 34 30.48 5.69 1.71
N TYR A 35 30.41 6.98 2.05
CA TYR A 35 29.40 7.90 1.54
C TYR A 35 29.79 8.43 0.15
N ASN A 36 29.85 7.51 -0.80
CA ASN A 36 30.13 7.81 -2.20
C ASN A 36 29.08 7.13 -3.06
N PHE A 37 28.52 7.87 -4.04
CA PHE A 37 27.47 7.35 -4.91
C PHE A 37 27.82 5.98 -5.52
N LYS A 38 29.03 5.78 -6.03
CA LYS A 38 29.44 4.52 -6.65
C LYS A 38 29.54 3.38 -5.63
N VAL A 39 29.97 3.68 -4.40
CA VAL A 39 30.05 2.70 -3.31
C VAL A 39 28.64 2.30 -2.86
N LEU A 40 27.76 3.28 -2.66
CA LEU A 40 26.35 3.04 -2.30
C LEU A 40 25.62 2.26 -3.40
N GLN A 41 25.81 2.62 -4.67
CA GLN A 41 25.22 1.91 -5.82
C GLN A 41 25.74 0.47 -5.95
N ALA A 42 27.05 0.25 -5.78
CA ALA A 42 27.61 -1.10 -5.79
C ALA A 42 27.08 -1.95 -4.62
N SER A 43 27.03 -1.36 -3.42
CA SER A 43 26.47 -2.01 -2.23
C SER A 43 24.97 -2.32 -2.39
N ALA A 44 24.20 -1.42 -2.99
CA ALA A 44 22.80 -1.64 -3.32
C ALA A 44 22.59 -2.77 -4.34
N SER A 45 23.45 -2.84 -5.36
CA SER A 45 23.46 -3.93 -6.34
C SER A 45 23.71 -5.29 -5.67
N LEU A 46 24.63 -5.33 -4.69
CA LEU A 46 24.86 -6.51 -3.86
C LEU A 46 23.65 -6.86 -2.99
N LEU A 47 22.94 -5.87 -2.44
CA LEU A 47 21.67 -6.10 -1.73
C LEU A 47 20.64 -6.75 -2.64
N VAL A 48 20.48 -6.30 -3.89
CA VAL A 48 19.55 -6.91 -4.86
C VAL A 48 19.93 -8.37 -5.12
N VAL A 49 21.22 -8.66 -5.33
CA VAL A 49 21.72 -10.04 -5.44
C VAL A 49 21.37 -10.82 -4.17
N GLY A 50 21.55 -10.22 -2.99
CA GLY A 50 21.20 -10.82 -1.71
C GLY A 50 19.72 -11.21 -1.60
N LEU A 51 18.81 -10.32 -2.01
CA LEU A 51 17.37 -10.58 -2.07
C LEU A 51 17.05 -11.76 -3.01
N LEU A 52 17.65 -11.78 -4.21
CA LEU A 52 17.47 -12.89 -5.16
C LEU A 52 17.97 -14.22 -4.58
N LEU A 53 19.10 -14.23 -3.85
CA LEU A 53 19.60 -15.42 -3.17
C LEU A 53 18.66 -15.90 -2.06
N MET A 54 18.11 -14.98 -1.26
CA MET A 54 17.13 -15.30 -0.22
C MET A 54 15.84 -15.89 -0.81
N LEU A 55 15.41 -15.38 -1.96
CA LEU A 55 14.21 -15.80 -2.69
C LEU A 55 14.44 -16.98 -3.65
N SER A 56 15.68 -17.43 -3.85
CA SER A 56 16.05 -18.47 -4.84
C SER A 56 15.21 -19.75 -4.74
N GLY A 57 14.86 -20.18 -3.52
CA GLY A 57 13.97 -21.33 -3.30
C GLY A 57 12.56 -21.09 -3.84
N TYR A 58 12.00 -19.92 -3.57
CA TYR A 58 10.69 -19.51 -4.08
C TYR A 58 10.71 -19.39 -5.61
N ILE A 59 11.73 -18.72 -6.18
CA ILE A 59 11.91 -18.56 -7.62
C ILE A 59 11.97 -19.93 -8.31
N LYS A 60 12.72 -20.88 -7.74
CA LYS A 60 12.81 -22.25 -8.27
C LYS A 60 11.46 -22.96 -8.26
N ASP A 61 10.67 -22.78 -7.20
CA ASP A 61 9.34 -23.39 -7.09
C ASP A 61 8.34 -22.76 -8.06
N VAL A 62 8.40 -21.44 -8.27
CA VAL A 62 7.64 -20.73 -9.32
C VAL A 62 8.02 -21.25 -10.70
N ALA A 63 9.32 -21.34 -11.02
CA ALA A 63 9.79 -21.84 -12.32
C ALA A 63 9.31 -23.27 -12.60
N ARG A 64 9.35 -24.15 -11.59
CA ARG A 64 8.78 -25.50 -11.69
C ARG A 64 7.28 -25.48 -11.96
N GLN A 65 6.53 -24.60 -11.29
CA GLN A 65 5.08 -24.47 -11.51
C GLN A 65 4.77 -23.97 -12.93
N VAL A 66 5.55 -23.05 -13.49
CA VAL A 66 5.39 -22.57 -14.88
C VAL A 66 5.57 -23.71 -15.89
N VAL A 67 6.51 -24.61 -15.65
CA VAL A 67 6.70 -25.78 -16.53
C VAL A 67 5.55 -26.77 -16.35
N ALA A 68 5.17 -27.06 -15.11
CA ALA A 68 4.23 -28.14 -14.78
C ALA A 68 2.74 -27.79 -14.99
N ASP A 69 2.35 -26.51 -14.90
CA ASP A 69 0.95 -26.08 -14.94
C ASP A 69 0.73 -25.02 -16.02
N LYS A 70 0.00 -25.39 -17.09
CA LYS A 70 -0.29 -24.49 -18.21
C LYS A 70 -1.08 -23.25 -17.81
N TYR A 71 -1.95 -23.32 -16.80
CA TYR A 71 -2.75 -22.18 -16.35
C TYR A 71 -1.90 -21.23 -15.53
N PHE A 72 -1.03 -21.76 -14.69
CA PHE A 72 -0.03 -20.95 -13.98
C PHE A 72 0.97 -20.31 -14.94
N ARG A 73 1.38 -21.01 -16.00
CA ARG A 73 2.20 -20.43 -17.07
C ARG A 73 1.50 -19.27 -17.77
N SER A 74 0.23 -19.45 -18.15
CA SER A 74 -0.58 -18.36 -18.72
C SER A 74 -0.68 -17.18 -17.75
N LEU A 75 -0.89 -17.44 -16.46
CA LEU A 75 -0.91 -16.40 -15.44
C LEU A 75 0.40 -15.61 -15.42
N MET A 76 1.55 -16.27 -15.43
CA MET A 76 2.85 -15.58 -15.41
C MET A 76 3.08 -14.73 -16.66
N ILE A 77 2.68 -15.22 -17.84
CA ILE A 77 2.77 -14.44 -19.09
C ILE A 77 1.88 -13.20 -18.99
N ILE A 78 0.63 -13.35 -18.55
CA ILE A 78 -0.30 -12.24 -18.38
C ILE A 78 0.21 -11.25 -17.34
N TYR A 79 0.74 -11.74 -16.21
CA TYR A 79 1.32 -10.91 -15.16
C TYR A 79 2.46 -10.04 -15.71
N PHE A 80 3.46 -10.62 -16.38
CA PHE A 80 4.57 -9.85 -16.94
C PHE A 80 4.12 -8.86 -18.02
N ALA A 81 3.17 -9.26 -18.89
CA ALA A 81 2.61 -8.38 -19.90
C ALA A 81 1.84 -7.21 -19.27
N ALA A 82 1.05 -7.46 -18.23
CA ALA A 82 0.31 -6.44 -17.50
C ALA A 82 1.26 -5.49 -16.75
N THR A 83 2.26 -6.00 -16.04
CA THR A 83 3.28 -5.17 -15.38
C THR A 83 3.98 -4.27 -16.39
N TYR A 84 4.43 -4.82 -17.52
CA TYR A 84 5.06 -4.03 -18.57
C TYR A 84 4.12 -2.95 -19.13
N TYR A 85 2.88 -3.31 -19.47
CA TYR A 85 1.90 -2.36 -20.01
C TYR A 85 1.59 -1.24 -19.03
N ILE A 86 1.32 -1.56 -17.76
CA ILE A 86 1.01 -0.56 -16.72
C ILE A 86 2.19 0.37 -16.50
N THR A 87 3.41 -0.17 -16.39
CA THR A 87 4.62 0.66 -16.27
C THR A 87 4.80 1.57 -17.48
N TYR A 88 4.57 1.07 -18.69
CA TYR A 88 4.64 1.89 -19.90
C TYR A 88 3.59 3.01 -19.91
N SER A 89 2.34 2.70 -19.54
CA SER A 89 1.26 3.68 -19.45
C SER A 89 1.55 4.76 -18.40
N ALA A 90 2.00 4.36 -17.21
CA ALA A 90 2.42 5.29 -16.16
C ALA A 90 3.56 6.20 -16.62
N MET A 91 4.56 5.65 -17.34
CA MET A 91 5.66 6.44 -17.91
C MET A 91 5.18 7.50 -18.92
N THR A 92 4.06 7.25 -19.61
CA THR A 92 3.51 8.20 -20.58
C THR A 92 3.06 9.49 -19.91
N GLU A 93 2.48 9.42 -18.70
CA GLU A 93 2.08 10.62 -17.94
C GLU A 93 3.28 11.53 -17.63
N TYR A 94 4.43 10.95 -17.29
CA TYR A 94 5.65 11.72 -17.05
C TYR A 94 6.20 12.33 -18.34
N TYR A 95 6.14 11.62 -19.48
CA TYR A 95 6.55 12.17 -20.77
C TYR A 95 5.60 13.27 -21.28
N GLN A 96 4.33 13.23 -20.89
CA GLN A 96 3.36 14.30 -21.14
C GLN A 96 3.51 15.47 -20.17
N LEU A 97 4.48 15.41 -19.26
CA LEU A 97 4.76 16.40 -18.23
C LEU A 97 3.56 16.62 -17.30
N ASN A 98 2.76 15.59 -17.01
CA ASN A 98 1.61 15.75 -16.13
C ASN A 98 2.06 16.23 -14.74
N ILE A 99 1.71 17.47 -14.37
CA ILE A 99 2.19 18.11 -13.15
C ILE A 99 1.72 17.39 -11.88
N GLY A 100 0.48 16.89 -11.88
CA GLY A 100 -0.07 16.16 -10.73
C GLY A 100 0.66 14.84 -10.46
N VAL A 101 1.03 14.13 -11.53
CA VAL A 101 1.81 12.88 -11.43
C VAL A 101 3.28 13.15 -11.10
N SER A 102 3.82 14.26 -11.61
CA SER A 102 5.24 14.60 -11.47
C SER A 102 5.58 15.15 -10.09
N LEU A 103 4.68 15.92 -9.46
CA LEU A 103 4.92 16.59 -8.17
C LEU A 103 5.20 15.59 -7.04
N ASP A 104 4.24 14.69 -6.78
CA ASP A 104 4.33 13.65 -5.75
C ASP A 104 5.58 12.76 -5.97
N THR A 105 5.82 12.36 -7.21
CA THR A 105 6.99 11.55 -7.56
C THR A 105 8.31 12.30 -7.34
N ALA A 106 8.35 13.61 -7.60
CA ALA A 106 9.53 14.43 -7.38
C ALA A 106 9.92 14.52 -5.90
N THR A 107 8.95 14.47 -4.98
CA THR A 107 9.21 14.40 -3.53
C THR A 107 10.07 13.19 -3.18
N PHE A 108 9.81 12.02 -3.78
CA PHE A 108 10.63 10.82 -3.58
C PHE A 108 11.98 10.86 -4.29
N LEU A 109 12.04 11.39 -5.52
CA LEU A 109 13.31 11.56 -6.22
C LEU A 109 14.27 12.45 -5.43
N GLN A 110 13.77 13.57 -4.92
CA GLN A 110 14.55 14.51 -4.12
C GLN A 110 14.93 13.89 -2.77
N SER A 111 13.99 13.20 -2.10
CA SER A 111 14.27 12.46 -0.87
C SER A 111 15.41 11.45 -1.03
N PHE A 112 15.40 10.67 -2.12
CA PHE A 112 16.48 9.71 -2.37
C PHE A 112 17.78 10.40 -2.78
N ALA A 113 17.71 11.48 -3.56
CA ALA A 113 18.90 12.27 -3.89
C ALA A 113 19.52 12.90 -2.63
N SER A 114 18.72 13.43 -1.71
CA SER A 114 19.17 14.00 -0.43
C SER A 114 19.93 12.98 0.41
N ALA A 115 19.39 11.76 0.50
CA ALA A 115 19.95 10.68 1.28
C ALA A 115 21.23 10.10 0.66
N THR A 116 21.40 10.26 -0.66
CA THR A 116 22.54 9.73 -1.41
C THR A 116 23.68 10.73 -1.58
N LEU A 117 23.36 12.01 -1.82
CA LEU A 117 24.32 13.01 -2.29
C LEU A 117 24.56 14.15 -1.28
N TYR A 118 23.62 14.41 -0.37
CA TYR A 118 23.62 15.64 0.42
C TYR A 118 23.70 15.42 1.93
N HIS A 119 23.87 14.18 2.40
CA HIS A 119 23.84 13.81 3.82
C HIS A 119 22.57 14.28 4.55
N ARG A 120 21.43 14.27 3.86
CA ARG A 120 20.14 14.64 4.45
C ARG A 120 19.17 13.48 4.40
N LEU A 121 18.52 13.18 5.52
CA LEU A 121 17.67 12.01 5.65
C LEU A 121 16.33 12.23 4.93
N PHE A 122 16.26 11.85 3.66
CA PHE A 122 15.04 11.93 2.84
C PHE A 122 14.38 13.32 2.80
N ASP A 123 15.18 14.37 2.65
CA ASP A 123 14.78 15.77 2.50
C ASP A 123 14.26 16.05 1.07
N SER A 124 13.29 16.96 0.95
CA SER A 124 12.67 17.32 -0.32
C SER A 124 12.22 18.78 -0.32
N PHE A 125 11.74 19.27 -1.46
CA PHE A 125 11.17 20.62 -1.55
C PHE A 125 9.94 20.83 -0.63
N GLU A 126 9.23 19.76 -0.26
CA GLU A 126 8.04 19.85 0.59
C GLU A 126 8.38 19.87 2.07
N VAL A 127 9.37 19.07 2.48
CA VAL A 127 9.68 18.83 3.90
C VAL A 127 11.16 18.55 4.16
N PRO A 128 11.70 18.99 5.32
CA PRO A 128 13.10 18.76 5.74
C PRO A 128 13.53 17.29 5.80
N THR A 129 12.57 16.40 5.96
CA THR A 129 12.70 14.95 5.90
C THR A 129 11.32 14.37 5.63
N TYR A 130 11.22 13.30 4.85
CA TYR A 130 9.94 12.63 4.59
C TYR A 130 9.24 12.20 5.89
N PHE A 131 10.03 11.89 6.92
CA PHE A 131 9.55 11.54 8.26
C PHE A 131 8.93 12.71 9.03
N TYR A 132 9.00 13.93 8.50
CA TYR A 132 8.36 15.12 9.07
C TYR A 132 6.83 15.01 8.98
N ASN A 133 6.31 14.51 7.85
CA ASN A 133 4.88 14.33 7.63
C ASN A 133 4.45 12.87 7.77
N HIS A 134 5.26 11.91 7.32
CA HIS A 134 4.81 10.54 7.12
C HIS A 134 5.68 9.48 7.80
N ALA A 135 5.03 8.42 8.28
CA ALA A 135 5.73 7.32 8.94
C ALA A 135 6.15 6.18 7.99
N SER A 136 6.81 6.52 6.88
CA SER A 136 7.06 5.57 5.80
C SER A 136 8.43 4.89 5.88
N LEU A 137 8.62 4.02 6.87
CA LEU A 137 9.84 3.22 7.02
C LEU A 137 10.15 2.31 5.80
N ILE A 138 9.16 2.05 4.94
CA ILE A 138 9.32 1.32 3.68
C ILE A 138 10.35 1.99 2.76
N LEU A 139 10.59 3.30 2.91
CA LEU A 139 11.62 4.01 2.16
C LEU A 139 12.99 3.37 2.33
N PHE A 140 13.32 2.82 3.50
CA PHE A 140 14.59 2.10 3.70
C PHE A 140 14.70 0.83 2.85
N LEU A 141 13.58 0.24 2.44
CA LEU A 141 13.57 -0.90 1.51
C LEU A 141 13.55 -0.44 0.04
N VAL A 142 12.79 0.61 -0.29
CA VAL A 142 12.67 1.12 -1.67
C VAL A 142 13.96 1.83 -2.11
N TYR A 143 14.56 2.63 -1.22
CA TYR A 143 15.76 3.41 -1.47
C TYR A 143 16.93 2.59 -2.06
N PRO A 144 17.39 1.48 -1.45
CA PRO A 144 18.45 0.67 -2.03
C PRO A 144 18.07 0.09 -3.40
N LEU A 145 16.80 -0.23 -3.63
CA LEU A 145 16.36 -0.73 -4.94
C LEU A 145 16.45 0.37 -5.99
N TYR A 146 15.98 1.58 -5.65
CA TYR A 146 16.04 2.76 -6.52
C TYR A 146 17.48 3.11 -6.93
N ILE A 147 18.41 3.17 -5.98
CA ILE A 147 19.78 3.61 -6.28
C ILE A 147 20.58 2.65 -7.16
N THR A 148 20.12 1.42 -7.38
CA THR A 148 20.73 0.53 -8.38
C THR A 148 20.65 1.13 -9.78
N TYR A 149 19.52 1.78 -10.09
CA TYR A 149 19.30 2.51 -11.33
C TYR A 149 18.37 3.71 -11.06
N PRO A 150 18.91 4.86 -10.61
CA PRO A 150 18.11 6.01 -10.20
C PRO A 150 17.31 6.59 -11.38
N SER A 151 16.03 6.26 -11.47
CA SER A 151 15.12 6.78 -12.50
C SER A 151 13.66 6.66 -12.09
N ILE A 152 12.79 7.50 -12.65
CA ILE A 152 11.32 7.38 -12.49
C ILE A 152 10.85 5.98 -12.91
N ALA A 153 11.38 5.48 -14.03
CA ALA A 153 11.06 4.15 -14.54
C ALA A 153 11.33 3.05 -13.50
N THR A 154 12.40 3.16 -12.71
CA THR A 154 12.70 2.22 -11.62
C THR A 154 11.65 2.27 -10.52
N LEU A 155 11.26 3.47 -10.06
CA LEU A 155 10.25 3.63 -9.00
C LEU A 155 8.90 3.08 -9.44
N VAL A 156 8.43 3.49 -10.62
CA VAL A 156 7.18 3.00 -11.20
C VAL A 156 7.23 1.49 -11.42
N THR A 157 8.36 0.94 -11.90
CA THR A 157 8.50 -0.52 -12.07
C THR A 157 8.39 -1.25 -10.72
N ILE A 158 9.04 -0.74 -9.67
CA ILE A 158 8.96 -1.31 -8.33
C ILE A 158 7.52 -1.29 -7.82
N GLU A 159 6.85 -0.15 -7.91
CA GLU A 159 5.47 0.00 -7.46
C GLU A 159 4.52 -0.93 -8.19
N VAL A 160 4.53 -0.92 -9.53
CA VAL A 160 3.64 -1.76 -10.35
C VAL A 160 3.91 -3.25 -10.10
N ALA A 161 5.18 -3.66 -10.04
CA ALA A 161 5.54 -5.05 -9.80
C ALA A 161 5.07 -5.52 -8.42
N LEU A 162 5.23 -4.69 -7.38
CA LEU A 162 4.78 -4.99 -6.02
C LEU A 162 3.25 -4.97 -5.91
N ALA A 163 2.58 -3.94 -6.42
CA ALA A 163 1.13 -3.79 -6.37
C ALA A 163 0.40 -4.96 -7.04
N THR A 164 0.94 -5.47 -8.14
CA THR A 164 0.37 -6.62 -8.87
C THR A 164 0.83 -7.98 -8.33
N LEU A 165 1.87 -8.02 -7.48
CA LEU A 165 2.47 -9.25 -6.94
C LEU A 165 1.46 -10.25 -6.32
N PRO A 166 0.41 -9.83 -5.57
CA PRO A 166 -0.53 -10.75 -4.94
C PRO A 166 -1.30 -11.62 -5.93
N THR A 167 -1.38 -11.22 -7.20
CA THR A 167 -1.91 -12.03 -8.31
C THR A 167 -1.34 -13.45 -8.30
N ILE A 168 -0.03 -13.60 -8.08
CA ILE A 168 0.68 -14.89 -8.12
C ILE A 168 0.24 -15.82 -6.97
N PRO A 169 0.32 -15.44 -5.69
CA PRO A 169 -0.16 -16.29 -4.59
C PRO A 169 -1.68 -16.49 -4.61
N LEU A 170 -2.48 -15.54 -5.09
CA LEU A 170 -3.94 -15.71 -5.17
C LEU A 170 -4.38 -16.83 -6.12
N TYR A 171 -3.54 -17.23 -7.09
CA TYR A 171 -3.72 -18.49 -7.82
C TYR A 171 -3.80 -19.70 -6.88
N ARG A 172 -2.93 -19.75 -5.86
CA ARG A 172 -2.92 -20.84 -4.88
C ARG A 172 -4.13 -20.78 -3.95
N LEU A 173 -4.63 -19.58 -3.65
CA LEU A 173 -5.89 -19.43 -2.93
C LEU A 173 -7.04 -20.01 -3.75
N GLY A 174 -7.11 -19.71 -5.05
CA GLY A 174 -8.09 -20.30 -5.95
C GLY A 174 -7.95 -21.83 -6.05
N LEU A 175 -6.72 -22.38 -6.11
CA LEU A 175 -6.53 -23.83 -6.04
C LEU A 175 -7.11 -24.43 -4.76
N ARG A 176 -6.86 -23.78 -3.60
CA ARG A 176 -7.43 -24.21 -2.31
C ARG A 176 -8.95 -24.16 -2.30
N LEU A 177 -9.53 -23.11 -2.87
CA LEU A 177 -10.98 -22.91 -2.87
C LEU A 177 -11.70 -23.85 -3.84
N PHE A 178 -11.15 -24.08 -5.04
CA PHE A 178 -11.89 -24.74 -6.12
C PHE A 178 -11.41 -26.15 -6.46
N GLY A 179 -10.16 -26.50 -6.11
CA GLY A 179 -9.51 -27.74 -6.52
C GLY A 179 -9.29 -27.86 -8.04
N ASP A 180 -9.42 -26.76 -8.78
CA ASP A 180 -9.38 -26.72 -10.24
C ASP A 180 -8.59 -25.48 -10.71
N ARG A 181 -7.62 -25.74 -11.60
CA ARG A 181 -6.66 -24.76 -12.11
C ARG A 181 -7.29 -23.63 -12.94
N ARG A 182 -8.44 -23.88 -13.58
CA ARG A 182 -9.17 -22.85 -14.34
C ARG A 182 -9.70 -21.78 -13.41
N TYR A 183 -10.35 -22.20 -12.33
CA TYR A 183 -10.89 -21.27 -11.33
C TYR A 183 -9.77 -20.63 -10.52
N ALA A 184 -8.63 -21.31 -10.34
CA ALA A 184 -7.43 -20.70 -9.79
C ALA A 184 -6.90 -19.54 -10.65
N LEU A 185 -6.84 -19.73 -11.97
CA LEU A 185 -6.50 -18.66 -12.90
C LEU A 185 -7.52 -17.52 -12.81
N LEU A 186 -8.82 -17.82 -12.82
CA LEU A 186 -9.87 -16.78 -12.67
C LEU A 186 -9.74 -16.03 -11.35
N THR A 187 -9.39 -16.69 -10.25
CA THR A 187 -9.15 -16.03 -8.95
C THR A 187 -7.99 -15.04 -9.03
N ALA A 188 -6.87 -15.43 -9.64
CA ALA A 188 -5.71 -14.56 -9.81
C ALA A 188 -6.03 -13.37 -10.73
N LEU A 189 -6.70 -13.64 -11.86
CA LEU A 189 -7.07 -12.59 -12.81
C LEU A 189 -8.15 -11.65 -12.25
N ALA A 190 -9.08 -12.14 -11.42
CA ALA A 190 -10.06 -11.28 -10.77
C ALA A 190 -9.39 -10.27 -9.82
N TYR A 191 -8.24 -10.60 -9.22
CA TYR A 191 -7.46 -9.63 -8.45
C TYR A 191 -6.73 -8.65 -9.37
N LEU A 192 -5.99 -9.17 -10.37
CA LEU A 192 -5.21 -8.33 -11.29
C LEU A 192 -6.08 -7.33 -12.05
N LEU A 193 -7.28 -7.76 -12.48
CA LEU A 193 -8.21 -6.93 -13.21
C LEU A 193 -9.08 -6.07 -12.29
N PHE A 194 -9.10 -6.30 -10.98
CA PHE A 194 -9.93 -5.49 -10.08
C PHE A 194 -9.60 -4.01 -10.29
N PRO A 195 -10.55 -3.15 -10.69
CA PRO A 195 -10.25 -1.80 -11.17
C PRO A 195 -9.39 -1.05 -10.16
N TRP A 196 -9.75 -1.17 -8.88
CA TRP A 196 -9.16 -0.46 -7.77
C TRP A 196 -7.80 -1.01 -7.30
N VAL A 197 -7.27 -2.05 -7.96
CA VAL A 197 -5.87 -2.50 -7.78
C VAL A 197 -4.95 -1.86 -8.82
N THR A 198 -5.47 -1.43 -9.97
CA THR A 198 -4.65 -0.95 -11.09
C THR A 198 -4.90 0.51 -11.47
N THR A 199 -6.05 1.10 -11.10
CA THR A 199 -6.41 2.49 -11.44
C THR A 199 -5.36 3.50 -11.02
N TYR A 200 -4.78 3.37 -9.82
CA TYR A 200 -3.77 4.31 -9.32
C TYR A 200 -2.35 4.05 -9.82
N LEU A 201 -2.11 2.93 -10.50
CA LEU A 201 -0.78 2.57 -10.98
C LEU A 201 -0.35 3.32 -12.23
N ALA A 202 -1.28 4.05 -12.86
CA ALA A 202 -0.96 5.03 -13.90
C ALA A 202 -0.62 6.42 -13.32
N GLY A 203 -0.69 6.58 -11.99
CA GLY A 203 -0.49 7.86 -11.30
C GLY A 203 0.94 8.08 -10.81
N PRO A 204 1.12 8.98 -9.83
CA PRO A 204 2.42 9.21 -9.19
C PRO A 204 2.91 7.96 -8.45
N PHE A 205 4.24 7.85 -8.31
CA PHE A 205 4.81 6.91 -7.35
C PHE A 205 4.46 7.36 -5.93
N GLU A 206 3.85 6.48 -5.14
CA GLU A 206 3.37 6.79 -3.81
C GLU A 206 3.54 5.60 -2.86
N VAL A 207 4.18 5.82 -1.70
CA VAL A 207 4.39 4.74 -0.73
C VAL A 207 3.08 4.19 -0.15
N VAL A 208 2.02 5.00 -0.11
CA VAL A 208 0.69 4.53 0.32
C VAL A 208 0.13 3.44 -0.61
N ILE A 209 0.46 3.48 -1.90
CA ILE A 209 0.05 2.45 -2.88
C ILE A 209 0.59 1.08 -2.47
N LEU A 210 1.81 1.02 -1.91
CA LEU A 210 2.44 -0.22 -1.45
C LEU A 210 1.69 -0.88 -0.28
N THR A 211 0.77 -0.18 0.38
CA THR A 211 -0.09 -0.77 1.41
C THR A 211 -0.98 -1.86 0.80
N ALA A 212 -1.49 -1.64 -0.42
CA ALA A 212 -2.42 -2.56 -1.08
C ALA A 212 -1.86 -3.98 -1.24
N PRO A 213 -0.68 -4.18 -1.87
CA PRO A 213 -0.17 -5.53 -2.07
C PRO A 213 0.18 -6.24 -0.77
N PHE A 214 0.75 -5.53 0.21
CA PHE A 214 1.10 -6.14 1.48
C PHE A 214 -0.13 -6.48 2.32
N PHE A 215 -1.19 -5.67 2.25
CA PHE A 215 -2.48 -6.00 2.85
C PHE A 215 -3.11 -7.23 2.18
N ALA A 216 -3.12 -7.30 0.84
CA ALA A 216 -3.60 -8.47 0.11
C ALA A 216 -2.81 -9.75 0.47
N LEU A 217 -1.49 -9.65 0.59
CA LEU A 217 -0.61 -10.75 1.01
C LEU A 217 -0.82 -11.14 2.47
N ALA A 218 -1.07 -10.18 3.37
CA ALA A 218 -1.40 -10.47 4.77
C ALA A 218 -2.69 -11.29 4.85
N LEU A 219 -3.75 -10.86 4.15
CA LEU A 219 -5.02 -11.60 4.08
C LEU A 219 -4.86 -12.98 3.42
N TYR A 220 -4.16 -13.06 2.29
CA TYR A 220 -3.84 -14.33 1.65
C TYR A 220 -3.13 -15.29 2.60
N ASN A 221 -2.06 -14.83 3.27
CA ASN A 221 -1.28 -15.67 4.18
C ASN A 221 -2.08 -16.07 5.42
N LEU A 222 -2.94 -15.18 5.94
CA LEU A 222 -3.88 -15.47 7.01
C LEU A 222 -4.86 -16.59 6.61
N TYR A 223 -5.46 -16.50 5.43
CA TYR A 223 -6.39 -17.51 4.91
C TYR A 223 -5.69 -18.84 4.59
N MET A 224 -4.44 -18.77 4.15
CA MET A 224 -3.63 -19.95 3.87
C MET A 224 -3.06 -20.61 5.12
N GLY A 225 -3.06 -19.94 6.28
CA GLY A 225 -2.44 -20.43 7.52
C GLY A 225 -0.91 -20.30 7.53
N ASN A 226 -0.35 -19.45 6.67
CA ASN A 226 1.08 -19.19 6.58
C ASN A 226 1.49 -18.09 7.57
N ARG A 227 1.68 -18.43 8.85
CA ARG A 227 2.01 -17.47 9.91
C ARG A 227 3.25 -16.60 9.63
N PRO A 228 4.41 -17.14 9.19
CA PRO A 228 5.56 -16.29 8.88
C PRO A 228 5.29 -15.31 7.74
N GLY A 229 4.58 -15.77 6.69
CA GLY A 229 4.19 -14.90 5.58
C GLY A 229 3.19 -13.83 6.01
N TYR A 230 2.28 -14.16 6.92
CA TYR A 230 1.32 -13.23 7.50
C TYR A 230 2.04 -12.10 8.24
N TRP A 231 2.92 -12.43 9.18
CA TRP A 231 3.67 -11.42 9.94
C TRP A 231 4.58 -10.57 9.05
N LEU A 232 5.30 -11.19 8.10
CA LEU A 232 6.12 -10.44 7.15
C LEU A 232 5.27 -9.46 6.32
N SER A 233 4.13 -9.91 5.81
CA SER A 233 3.25 -9.05 4.99
C SER A 233 2.60 -7.95 5.83
N LEU A 234 2.18 -8.26 7.06
CA LEU A 234 1.60 -7.30 7.99
C LEU A 234 2.62 -6.22 8.37
N THR A 235 3.86 -6.60 8.70
CA THR A 235 4.93 -5.64 9.00
C THR A 235 5.25 -4.77 7.79
N LEU A 236 5.40 -5.36 6.59
CA LEU A 236 5.64 -4.58 5.37
C LEU A 236 4.49 -3.61 5.07
N MET A 237 3.24 -4.04 5.29
CA MET A 237 2.07 -3.17 5.19
C MET A 237 2.16 -2.00 6.18
N MET A 238 2.56 -2.22 7.43
CA MET A 238 2.66 -1.14 8.43
C MET A 238 3.81 -0.18 8.17
N THR A 239 4.86 -0.61 7.48
CA THR A 239 5.98 0.29 7.13
C THR A 239 5.64 1.30 6.04
N THR A 240 4.49 1.22 5.37
CA THR A 240 4.20 2.05 4.19
C THR A 240 3.77 3.47 4.54
N ILE A 241 2.86 3.63 5.49
CA ILE A 241 2.29 4.92 5.90
C ILE A 241 1.65 4.80 7.29
N GLU A 242 1.58 5.90 8.03
CA GLU A 242 1.10 5.99 9.42
C GLU A 242 -0.35 5.51 9.65
N PHE A 243 -1.15 5.39 8.58
CA PHE A 243 -2.53 4.89 8.67
C PHE A 243 -2.61 3.37 8.58
N ALA A 244 -1.61 2.71 7.99
CA ALA A 244 -1.64 1.26 7.77
C ALA A 244 -1.80 0.44 9.07
N PRO A 245 -1.24 0.83 10.23
CA PRO A 245 -1.50 0.15 11.49
C PRO A 245 -2.99 0.07 11.87
N LEU A 246 -3.82 1.03 11.48
CA LEU A 246 -5.28 0.96 11.72
C LEU A 246 -5.91 -0.22 10.98
N LEU A 247 -5.43 -0.54 9.76
CA LEU A 247 -5.83 -1.75 9.05
C LEU A 247 -5.43 -3.00 9.83
N GLY A 248 -4.22 -3.01 10.40
CA GLY A 248 -3.72 -4.08 11.28
C GLY A 248 -4.60 -4.32 12.50
N ILE A 249 -5.04 -3.26 13.18
CA ILE A 249 -5.96 -3.35 14.33
C ILE A 249 -7.24 -4.08 13.92
N PHE A 250 -7.84 -3.72 12.78
CA PHE A 250 -9.07 -4.36 12.31
C PHE A 250 -8.86 -5.76 11.75
N ILE A 251 -7.67 -6.09 11.23
CA ILE A 251 -7.30 -7.49 10.97
C ILE A 251 -7.29 -8.28 12.28
N GLY A 252 -6.74 -7.72 13.36
CA GLY A 252 -6.75 -8.33 14.69
C GLY A 252 -8.17 -8.59 15.20
N LEU A 253 -9.06 -7.59 15.12
CA LEU A 253 -10.49 -7.74 15.45
C LEU A 253 -11.18 -8.79 14.58
N TYR A 254 -10.93 -8.75 13.28
CA TYR A 254 -11.45 -9.73 12.32
C TYR A 254 -11.03 -11.15 12.69
N ILE A 255 -9.77 -11.37 13.07
CA ILE A 255 -9.27 -12.67 13.51
C ILE A 255 -10.03 -13.14 14.75
N LEU A 256 -10.26 -12.27 15.74
CA LEU A 256 -10.97 -12.64 16.98
C LEU A 256 -12.39 -13.16 16.73
N VAL A 257 -13.12 -12.53 15.79
CA VAL A 257 -14.53 -12.87 15.53
C VAL A 257 -14.71 -13.95 14.45
N THR A 258 -13.76 -14.08 13.52
CA THR A 258 -13.89 -14.98 12.37
C THR A 258 -13.48 -16.41 12.72
N LYS A 259 -14.15 -17.41 12.13
CA LYS A 259 -13.70 -18.81 12.20
C LYS A 259 -12.77 -19.09 11.01
N LEU A 260 -11.50 -19.32 11.31
CA LEU A 260 -10.49 -19.77 10.34
C LEU A 260 -10.20 -21.25 10.61
N ASP A 261 -10.37 -22.11 9.61
CA ASP A 261 -10.34 -23.58 9.76
C ASP A 261 -9.06 -24.12 10.42
N TRP A 262 -7.95 -23.39 10.25
CA TRP A 262 -6.64 -23.78 10.75
C TRP A 262 -6.36 -23.27 12.18
N LEU A 263 -7.19 -22.37 12.72
CA LEU A 263 -7.06 -21.82 14.08
C LEU A 263 -8.14 -22.37 15.00
N LYS A 264 -7.71 -23.10 16.02
CA LYS A 264 -8.55 -23.40 17.20
C LYS A 264 -8.83 -22.11 17.98
N VAL A 265 -9.87 -22.12 18.82
CA VAL A 265 -10.31 -20.95 19.61
C VAL A 265 -9.17 -20.26 20.36
N LYS A 266 -8.34 -21.01 21.11
CA LYS A 266 -7.17 -20.44 21.81
C LYS A 266 -6.16 -19.79 20.87
N GLY A 267 -5.86 -20.45 19.75
CA GLY A 267 -4.92 -19.93 18.75
C GLY A 267 -5.44 -18.70 18.01
N ARG A 268 -6.76 -18.60 17.83
CA ARG A 268 -7.43 -17.43 17.28
C ARG A 268 -7.36 -16.24 18.23
N ILE A 269 -7.65 -16.45 19.51
CA ILE A 269 -7.55 -15.40 20.54
C ILE A 269 -6.12 -14.89 20.63
N ALA A 270 -5.14 -15.79 20.70
CA ALA A 270 -3.73 -15.43 20.76
C ALA A 270 -3.31 -14.60 19.52
N LEU A 271 -3.54 -15.11 18.30
CA LEU A 271 -3.13 -14.39 17.09
C LEU A 271 -3.85 -13.04 16.93
N GLY A 272 -5.14 -12.97 17.29
CA GLY A 272 -5.91 -11.73 17.24
C GLY A 272 -5.37 -10.68 18.21
N LEU A 273 -5.08 -11.07 19.46
CA LEU A 273 -4.49 -10.17 20.47
C LEU A 273 -3.05 -9.78 20.14
N GLU A 274 -2.23 -10.71 19.64
CA GLU A 274 -0.88 -10.42 19.14
C GLU A 274 -0.93 -9.39 18.01
N THR A 275 -1.84 -9.58 17.04
CA THR A 275 -2.01 -8.64 15.93
C THR A 275 -2.44 -7.27 16.43
N LEU A 276 -3.40 -7.20 17.37
CA LEU A 276 -3.85 -5.95 17.98
C LEU A 276 -2.70 -5.23 18.70
N ALA A 277 -1.99 -5.94 19.58
CA ALA A 277 -0.89 -5.37 20.34
C ALA A 277 0.24 -4.87 19.43
N PHE A 278 0.61 -5.67 18.42
CA PHE A 278 1.62 -5.28 17.43
C PHE A 278 1.20 -4.03 16.64
N SER A 279 -0.06 -3.99 16.17
CA SER A 279 -0.58 -2.85 15.39
C SER A 279 -0.68 -1.58 16.23
N LEU A 280 -1.10 -1.68 17.49
CA LEU A 280 -1.16 -0.55 18.41
C LEU A 280 0.23 -0.01 18.76
N ALA A 281 1.18 -0.91 19.02
CA ALA A 281 2.57 -0.53 19.26
C ALA A 281 3.17 0.16 18.03
N TRP A 282 2.86 -0.32 16.82
CA TRP A 282 3.32 0.29 15.59
C TRP A 282 2.71 1.67 15.37
N LEU A 283 1.39 1.83 15.52
CA LEU A 283 0.71 3.13 15.41
C LEU A 283 1.32 4.17 16.36
N PHE A 284 1.64 3.74 17.58
CA PHE A 284 2.30 4.62 18.56
C PHE A 284 3.75 4.95 18.15
N GLY A 285 4.47 3.99 17.59
CA GLY A 285 5.81 4.21 17.02
C GLY A 285 5.80 5.22 15.87
N ASP A 286 4.85 5.09 14.95
CA ASP A 286 4.64 6.01 13.82
C ASP A 286 4.32 7.43 14.33
N PHE A 287 3.43 7.53 15.33
CA PHE A 287 3.16 8.79 16.03
C PHE A 287 4.45 9.42 16.59
N LEU A 288 5.21 8.68 17.39
CA LEU A 288 6.43 9.20 18.01
C LEU A 288 7.46 9.63 16.96
N MET A 289 7.59 8.87 15.87
CA MET A 289 8.54 9.19 14.81
C MET A 289 8.20 10.51 14.12
N VAL A 290 6.96 10.66 13.64
CA VAL A 290 6.51 11.89 12.97
C VAL A 290 6.54 13.06 13.94
N TYR A 291 6.11 12.86 15.19
CA TYR A 291 6.15 13.90 16.21
C TYR A 291 7.59 14.37 16.51
N TYR A 292 8.55 13.44 16.56
CA TYR A 292 9.96 13.76 16.77
C TYR A 292 10.54 14.57 15.60
N PHE A 293 10.40 14.07 14.37
CA PHE A 293 10.99 14.71 13.18
C PHE A 293 10.32 16.04 12.83
N SER A 294 9.03 16.19 13.15
CA SER A 294 8.32 17.46 13.02
C SER A 294 8.56 18.43 14.18
N ARG A 295 9.29 18.03 15.22
CA ARG A 295 9.48 18.80 16.46
C ARG A 295 8.14 19.21 17.11
N GLY A 296 7.17 18.30 17.07
CA GLY A 296 5.82 18.48 17.59
C GLY A 296 4.92 19.35 16.71
N ALA A 297 5.36 19.75 15.51
CA ALA A 297 4.53 20.53 14.60
C ALA A 297 3.44 19.69 13.92
N ILE A 298 3.70 18.39 13.70
CA ILE A 298 2.79 17.46 13.05
C ILE A 298 2.45 16.31 13.98
N ASN A 299 1.16 15.99 14.05
CA ASN A 299 0.62 14.80 14.66
C ASN A 299 0.00 13.91 13.57
N ILE A 300 0.30 12.61 13.56
CA ILE A 300 -0.18 11.68 12.51
C ILE A 300 -1.72 11.67 12.34
N PHE A 301 -2.48 12.00 13.39
CA PHE A 301 -3.94 12.07 13.30
C PHE A 301 -4.43 13.31 12.54
N GLN A 302 -3.60 14.34 12.38
CA GLN A 302 -3.87 15.49 11.50
C GLN A 302 -3.85 15.06 10.03
N ASN A 303 -3.04 14.07 9.68
CA ASN A 303 -2.92 13.59 8.31
C ASN A 303 -4.23 12.94 7.84
N VAL A 304 -5.12 12.50 8.75
CA VAL A 304 -6.52 12.20 8.40
C VAL A 304 -7.34 13.49 8.27
N TRP A 305 -6.99 14.31 7.27
CA TRP A 305 -7.44 15.69 7.18
C TRP A 305 -8.97 15.80 7.16
N GLY A 306 -9.51 16.76 7.92
CA GLY A 306 -10.95 16.99 8.02
C GLY A 306 -11.74 15.89 8.75
N SER A 307 -11.10 14.87 9.31
CA SER A 307 -11.77 13.83 10.11
C SER A 307 -12.29 14.39 11.43
N ALA A 308 -13.51 14.01 11.82
CA ALA A 308 -14.11 14.42 13.10
C ALA A 308 -13.35 13.89 14.33
N LEU A 309 -12.58 12.79 14.17
CA LEU A 309 -11.78 12.21 15.24
C LEU A 309 -10.34 12.73 15.31
N SER A 310 -9.87 13.52 14.33
CA SER A 310 -8.50 14.05 14.36
C SER A 310 -8.27 14.90 15.62
N GLY A 311 -9.13 15.89 15.88
CA GLY A 311 -9.04 16.80 17.03
C GLY A 311 -8.97 16.08 18.38
N PRO A 312 -9.94 15.20 18.73
CA PRO A 312 -9.88 14.41 19.96
C PRO A 312 -8.60 13.57 20.08
N LEU A 313 -8.18 12.89 19.01
CA LEU A 313 -6.98 12.05 19.04
C LEU A 313 -5.71 12.88 19.23
N ILE A 314 -5.61 14.04 18.58
CA ILE A 314 -4.52 15.01 18.77
C ILE A 314 -4.49 15.50 20.22
N SER A 315 -5.64 15.89 20.79
CA SER A 315 -5.71 16.38 22.17
C SER A 315 -5.27 15.35 23.23
N ILE A 316 -5.38 14.05 22.91
CA ILE A 316 -4.91 12.95 23.76
C ILE A 316 -3.41 12.71 23.56
N THR A 317 -2.91 12.83 22.33
CA THR A 317 -1.57 12.38 21.97
C THR A 317 -0.50 13.47 22.03
N ASP A 318 -0.85 14.73 21.76
CA ASP A 318 0.08 15.87 21.88
C ASP A 318 0.69 16.00 23.29
N PRO A 319 -0.06 15.87 24.40
CA PRO A 319 0.53 15.89 25.74
C PRO A 319 1.56 14.78 25.95
N ILE A 320 1.33 13.60 25.36
CA ILE A 320 2.24 12.45 25.46
C ILE A 320 3.53 12.75 24.68
N GLY A 321 3.41 13.23 23.44
CA GLY A 321 4.56 13.59 22.61
C GLY A 321 5.41 14.70 23.26
N ASN A 322 4.77 15.77 23.73
CA ASN A 322 5.43 16.88 24.43
C ASN A 322 6.14 16.43 25.71
N ALA A 323 5.51 15.54 26.50
CA ALA A 323 6.11 15.01 27.71
C ALA A 323 7.35 14.15 27.43
N ILE A 324 7.36 13.39 26.34
CA ILE A 324 8.48 12.51 25.97
C ILE A 324 9.66 13.29 25.40
N PHE A 325 9.39 14.26 24.50
CA PHE A 325 10.46 14.95 23.76
C PHE A 325 10.82 16.33 24.31
N HIS A 326 10.12 16.81 25.34
CA HIS A 326 10.35 18.11 25.97
C HIS A 326 10.32 19.29 24.98
N PHE A 327 9.50 19.18 23.92
CA PHE A 327 9.29 20.30 23.01
C PHE A 327 8.55 21.40 23.77
N THR A 328 9.17 22.59 23.89
CA THR A 328 8.50 23.78 24.40
C THR A 328 7.48 24.23 23.37
N THR A 329 6.21 24.32 23.79
CA THR A 329 5.06 24.72 22.95
C THR A 329 5.37 25.90 22.02
N HIS A 330 5.23 25.66 20.71
CA HIS A 330 5.13 26.59 19.58
C HIS A 330 6.27 27.58 19.32
N VAL A 331 7.34 27.12 18.65
CA VAL A 331 8.14 27.99 17.76
C VAL A 331 7.60 27.84 16.35
N GLY A 332 6.46 28.48 16.09
CA GLY A 332 5.81 28.46 14.77
C GLY A 332 4.61 29.41 14.76
N SER A 333 4.84 30.64 14.32
CA SER A 333 3.80 31.64 14.07
C SER A 333 3.01 31.28 12.80
N GLY A 334 1.92 30.52 12.95
CA GLY A 334 0.92 30.16 11.93
C GLY A 334 -0.24 29.37 12.58
N PRO A 335 -1.51 29.52 12.16
CA PRO A 335 -2.64 29.54 13.08
C PRO A 335 -3.18 28.16 13.45
N SER A 336 -3.01 27.74 14.71
CA SER A 336 -4.09 27.17 15.53
C SER A 336 -3.62 26.89 16.95
N SER A 337 -3.62 27.92 17.79
CA SER A 337 -3.63 27.79 19.26
C SER A 337 -4.89 27.09 19.82
N SER A 338 -5.72 26.47 18.97
CA SER A 338 -7.00 25.86 19.31
C SER A 338 -6.97 24.34 19.52
N HIS A 339 -5.86 23.65 19.24
CA HIS A 339 -5.78 22.18 19.38
C HIS A 339 -5.51 21.68 20.80
N ASN A 340 -5.19 22.58 21.75
CA ASN A 340 -4.94 22.21 23.15
C ASN A 340 -6.21 22.12 24.02
N VAL A 341 -7.39 22.42 23.47
CA VAL A 341 -8.67 22.26 24.16
C VAL A 341 -9.36 21.02 23.61
N MET A 342 -9.59 20.02 24.46
CA MET A 342 -10.36 18.83 24.09
C MET A 342 -11.71 19.29 23.52
N PRO A 343 -12.06 18.93 22.27
CA PRO A 343 -13.33 19.35 21.69
C PRO A 343 -14.50 18.89 22.56
N SER A 344 -15.52 19.73 22.72
CA SER A 344 -16.72 19.32 23.44
C SER A 344 -17.38 18.15 22.71
N LEU A 345 -18.04 17.24 23.44
CA LEU A 345 -18.77 16.12 22.82
C LEU A 345 -19.78 16.62 21.77
N SER A 346 -20.44 17.77 22.01
CA SER A 346 -21.35 18.38 21.05
C SER A 346 -20.66 18.77 19.75
N SER A 347 -19.46 19.38 19.81
CA SER A 347 -18.69 19.76 18.62
C SER A 347 -18.23 18.55 17.81
N VAL A 348 -17.83 17.45 18.49
CA VAL A 348 -17.46 16.19 17.82
C VAL A 348 -18.68 15.57 17.14
N LEU A 349 -19.83 15.50 17.84
CA LEU A 349 -21.07 14.96 17.27
C LEU A 349 -21.57 15.80 16.08
N GLU A 350 -21.45 17.12 16.16
CA GLU A 350 -21.79 18.03 15.07
C GLU A 350 -20.85 17.83 13.87
N SER A 351 -19.54 17.73 14.10
CA SER A 351 -18.56 17.44 13.04
C SER A 351 -18.81 16.07 12.40
N LEU A 352 -19.09 15.03 13.19
CA LEU A 352 -19.47 13.71 12.68
C LEU A 352 -20.69 13.79 11.75
N ALA A 353 -21.71 14.57 12.12
CA ALA A 353 -22.92 14.75 11.32
C ALA A 353 -22.67 15.59 10.06
N ASN A 354 -21.89 16.67 10.17
CA ASN A 354 -21.59 17.57 9.06
C ASN A 354 -20.67 16.93 8.03
N ASN A 355 -19.63 16.22 8.48
CA ASN A 355 -18.67 15.58 7.58
C ASN A 355 -19.34 14.53 6.69
N VAL A 356 -20.30 13.76 7.23
CA VAL A 356 -21.09 12.79 6.43
C VAL A 356 -21.92 13.49 5.35
N LYS A 357 -22.46 14.68 5.62
CA LYS A 357 -23.27 15.46 4.66
C LYS A 357 -22.40 16.06 3.55
N THR A 358 -21.17 16.47 3.86
CA THR A 358 -20.25 17.04 2.88
C THR A 358 -19.93 16.02 1.79
N SER A 359 -20.20 16.40 0.53
CA SER A 359 -20.00 15.56 -0.66
C SER A 359 -20.70 14.20 -0.57
N LEU A 360 -21.87 14.14 0.09
CA LEU A 360 -22.61 12.90 0.34
C LEU A 360 -22.81 12.06 -0.93
N HIS A 361 -23.14 12.70 -2.04
CA HIS A 361 -23.32 12.01 -3.33
C HIS A 361 -22.05 11.26 -3.77
N THR A 362 -20.89 11.92 -3.77
CA THR A 362 -19.60 11.33 -4.13
C THR A 362 -19.21 10.22 -3.17
N LYS A 363 -19.43 10.39 -1.86
CA LYS A 363 -19.13 9.36 -0.84
C LYS A 363 -19.96 8.10 -1.03
N ILE A 364 -21.26 8.25 -1.32
CA ILE A 364 -22.15 7.13 -1.66
C ILE A 364 -21.67 6.46 -2.94
N GLN A 365 -21.43 7.24 -4.00
CA GLN A 365 -20.98 6.73 -5.30
C GLN A 365 -19.69 5.93 -5.17
N SER A 366 -18.66 6.48 -4.52
CA SER A 366 -17.39 5.80 -4.30
C SER A 366 -17.55 4.54 -3.47
N THR A 367 -18.38 4.56 -2.41
CA THR A 367 -18.65 3.37 -1.58
C THR A 367 -19.30 2.26 -2.42
N VAL A 368 -20.26 2.60 -3.26
CA VAL A 368 -20.94 1.65 -4.17
C VAL A 368 -19.94 1.12 -5.20
N PHE A 369 -19.19 2.00 -5.87
CA PHE A 369 -18.22 1.62 -6.91
C PHE A 369 -17.09 0.77 -6.37
N LEU A 370 -16.69 0.98 -5.11
CA LEU A 370 -15.70 0.15 -4.45
C LEU A 370 -16.12 -1.31 -4.38
N MET A 371 -17.38 -1.58 -4.04
CA MET A 371 -17.89 -2.93 -3.79
C MET A 371 -18.62 -3.57 -4.97
N LEU A 372 -19.16 -2.77 -5.89
CA LEU A 372 -19.93 -3.22 -7.06
C LEU A 372 -19.22 -4.30 -7.90
N PRO A 373 -17.91 -4.19 -8.24
CA PRO A 373 -17.25 -5.21 -9.04
C PRO A 373 -17.17 -6.57 -8.34
N THR A 374 -17.26 -6.57 -7.01
CA THR A 374 -17.32 -7.79 -6.19
C THR A 374 -18.72 -8.29 -5.89
N LEU A 375 -19.75 -7.66 -6.48
CA LEU A 375 -21.16 -7.97 -6.23
C LEU A 375 -21.50 -7.93 -4.73
N PHE A 376 -20.81 -7.07 -3.98
CA PHE A 376 -20.94 -6.94 -2.52
C PHE A 376 -20.68 -8.25 -1.74
N LEU A 377 -19.99 -9.23 -2.34
CA LEU A 377 -19.68 -10.51 -1.68
C LEU A 377 -18.78 -10.33 -0.45
N ASN A 378 -18.02 -9.24 -0.38
CA ASN A 378 -17.22 -8.85 0.78
C ASN A 378 -18.07 -8.54 2.03
N LEU A 379 -19.39 -8.34 1.89
CA LEU A 379 -20.32 -8.12 3.01
C LEU A 379 -20.89 -9.42 3.59
N ALA A 380 -20.65 -10.59 2.98
CA ALA A 380 -21.25 -11.87 3.38
C ALA A 380 -20.66 -12.49 4.68
N GLU A 381 -19.72 -11.81 5.32
CA GLU A 381 -18.99 -12.23 6.52
C GLU A 381 -18.64 -11.03 7.40
N PRO A 382 -18.13 -11.23 8.64
CA PRO A 382 -17.46 -10.16 9.39
C PRO A 382 -16.21 -9.59 8.67
N GLN A 383 -15.99 -9.95 7.40
CA GLN A 383 -15.01 -9.36 6.49
C GLN A 383 -15.24 -7.86 6.28
N ASN A 384 -16.48 -7.38 6.44
CA ASN A 384 -16.77 -5.96 6.45
C ASN A 384 -15.93 -5.19 7.50
N LEU A 385 -15.53 -5.84 8.62
CA LEU A 385 -14.60 -5.26 9.59
C LEU A 385 -13.28 -4.84 8.94
N LEU A 386 -12.78 -5.58 7.95
CA LEU A 386 -11.53 -5.25 7.26
C LEU A 386 -11.63 -3.96 6.44
N LEU A 387 -12.85 -3.59 6.04
CA LEU A 387 -13.14 -2.42 5.22
C LEU A 387 -13.52 -1.19 6.07
N LEU A 388 -13.96 -1.40 7.31
CA LEU A 388 -14.40 -0.33 8.22
C LEU A 388 -13.37 0.79 8.47
N PRO A 389 -12.04 0.55 8.63
CA PRO A 389 -11.10 1.62 8.92
C PRO A 389 -11.11 2.69 7.83
N TRP A 390 -11.00 2.27 6.58
CA TRP A 390 -10.94 3.22 5.47
C TRP A 390 -12.32 3.73 5.08
N LEU A 391 -13.38 2.93 5.19
CA LEU A 391 -14.75 3.46 5.05
C LEU A 391 -15.02 4.56 6.08
N TYR A 392 -14.60 4.39 7.34
CA TYR A 392 -14.72 5.45 8.33
C TYR A 392 -14.03 6.73 7.83
N VAL A 393 -12.78 6.64 7.36
CA VAL A 393 -12.04 7.79 6.82
C VAL A 393 -12.78 8.42 5.64
N MET A 394 -13.17 7.63 4.63
CA MET A 394 -13.90 8.12 3.45
C MET A 394 -15.16 8.90 3.84
N TRP A 395 -15.91 8.42 4.83
CA TRP A 395 -17.15 9.04 5.26
C TRP A 395 -16.95 10.26 6.16
N GLN A 396 -15.85 10.30 6.91
CA GLN A 396 -15.60 11.32 7.93
C GLN A 396 -14.63 12.42 7.52
N THR A 397 -13.85 12.26 6.46
CA THR A 397 -13.00 13.33 5.94
C THR A 397 -13.82 14.33 5.10
N THR A 398 -13.40 15.59 5.10
CA THR A 398 -13.86 16.60 4.14
C THR A 398 -12.93 16.70 2.92
N PHE A 399 -11.77 16.02 2.95
CA PHE A 399 -10.75 16.06 1.91
C PHE A 399 -11.10 15.11 0.75
N PRO A 400 -11.42 15.64 -0.47
CA PRO A 400 -11.91 14.82 -1.58
C PRO A 400 -11.03 13.62 -1.98
N PRO A 401 -9.69 13.75 -2.07
CA PRO A 401 -8.81 12.65 -2.44
C PRO A 401 -8.98 11.37 -1.60
N TYR A 402 -9.47 11.46 -0.36
CA TYR A 402 -9.62 10.30 0.52
C TYR A 402 -10.88 9.47 0.22
N TYR A 403 -11.87 10.06 -0.44
CA TYR A 403 -13.11 9.38 -0.80
C TYR A 403 -13.38 9.31 -2.30
N ILE A 404 -12.54 9.89 -3.16
CA ILE A 404 -12.62 9.70 -4.61
C ILE A 404 -11.91 8.39 -4.99
N ILE A 405 -12.65 7.45 -5.58
CA ILE A 405 -12.16 6.08 -5.81
C ILE A 405 -11.08 5.95 -6.91
N TRP A 406 -10.88 7.00 -7.70
CA TRP A 406 -9.83 7.06 -8.73
C TRP A 406 -8.49 7.57 -8.21
N VAL A 407 -8.43 7.98 -6.95
CA VAL A 407 -7.17 8.41 -6.30
C VAL A 407 -6.51 7.22 -5.61
N TYR A 408 -5.17 7.28 -5.49
CA TYR A 408 -4.32 6.23 -4.93
C TYR A 408 -4.66 5.80 -3.50
N TYR A 409 -5.37 6.62 -2.71
CA TYR A 409 -5.85 6.22 -1.39
C TYR A 409 -6.80 5.02 -1.40
N THR A 410 -7.40 4.71 -2.56
CA THR A 410 -8.19 3.49 -2.74
C THR A 410 -7.36 2.22 -2.52
N ALA A 411 -6.03 2.30 -2.62
CA ALA A 411 -5.10 1.24 -2.23
C ALA A 411 -5.31 0.73 -0.79
N LEU A 412 -5.78 1.60 0.12
CA LEU A 412 -6.02 1.27 1.52
C LEU A 412 -7.28 0.43 1.73
N ALA A 413 -8.20 0.40 0.76
CA ALA A 413 -9.47 -0.32 0.84
C ALA A 413 -9.60 -1.47 -0.15
N ALA A 414 -9.01 -1.37 -1.35
CA ALA A 414 -9.19 -2.35 -2.42
C ALA A 414 -8.92 -3.80 -1.98
N PRO A 415 -7.83 -4.13 -1.24
CA PRO A 415 -7.58 -5.49 -0.77
C PRO A 415 -8.65 -6.01 0.21
N ALA A 416 -9.22 -5.14 1.05
CA ALA A 416 -10.29 -5.49 1.99
C ALA A 416 -11.63 -5.79 1.28
N VAL A 417 -11.71 -5.54 -0.02
CA VAL A 417 -12.90 -5.82 -0.83
C VAL A 417 -12.69 -7.09 -1.64
N ILE A 418 -11.69 -7.12 -2.53
CA ILE A 418 -11.54 -8.23 -3.49
C ILE A 418 -11.07 -9.54 -2.83
N VAL A 419 -10.12 -9.48 -1.90
CA VAL A 419 -9.56 -10.71 -1.29
C VAL A 419 -10.59 -11.37 -0.36
N PRO A 420 -11.32 -10.63 0.50
CA PRO A 420 -12.41 -11.18 1.28
C PRO A 420 -13.59 -11.67 0.42
N ALA A 421 -13.98 -10.96 -0.64
CA ALA A 421 -15.03 -11.42 -1.57
C ALA A 421 -14.71 -12.80 -2.17
N ILE A 422 -13.46 -13.00 -2.63
CA ILE A 422 -12.98 -14.32 -3.11
C ILE A 422 -13.06 -15.36 -1.98
N TRP A 423 -12.62 -15.00 -0.77
CA TRP A 423 -12.62 -15.90 0.37
C TRP A 423 -14.04 -16.29 0.82
N ALA A 424 -15.02 -15.40 0.71
CA ALA A 424 -16.42 -15.65 1.04
C ALA A 424 -17.02 -16.78 0.20
N LEU A 425 -16.51 -16.99 -1.03
CA LEU A 425 -16.96 -18.06 -1.93
C LEU A 425 -16.85 -19.45 -1.31
N ARG A 426 -15.97 -19.66 -0.31
CA ARG A 426 -15.82 -20.95 0.37
C ARG A 426 -17.09 -21.47 1.04
N LYS A 427 -18.03 -20.58 1.40
CA LYS A 427 -19.31 -20.93 2.05
C LYS A 427 -20.28 -21.65 1.12
N PHE A 428 -20.13 -21.47 -0.18
CA PHE A 428 -21.08 -21.99 -1.15
C PHE A 428 -20.73 -23.42 -1.56
N ARG A 429 -21.77 -24.20 -1.89
CA ARG A 429 -21.60 -25.55 -2.45
C ARG A 429 -20.75 -25.50 -3.73
N PRO A 430 -19.97 -26.55 -4.05
CA PRO A 430 -18.99 -26.50 -5.15
C PRO A 430 -19.53 -25.99 -6.50
N ARG A 431 -20.76 -26.37 -6.89
CA ARG A 431 -21.40 -25.90 -8.13
C ARG A 431 -21.69 -24.40 -8.09
N VAL A 432 -22.35 -23.92 -7.03
CA VAL A 432 -22.69 -22.51 -6.83
C VAL A 432 -21.44 -21.67 -6.71
N ARG A 433 -20.46 -22.13 -5.93
CA ARG A 433 -19.15 -21.48 -5.75
C ARG A 433 -18.45 -21.23 -7.08
N ARG A 434 -18.42 -22.21 -7.98
CA ARG A 434 -17.83 -22.09 -9.32
C ARG A 434 -18.60 -21.09 -10.19
N ALA A 435 -19.93 -21.13 -10.19
CA ALA A 435 -20.75 -20.18 -10.91
C ALA A 435 -20.50 -18.74 -10.41
N LEU A 436 -20.51 -18.53 -9.09
CA LEU A 436 -20.24 -17.22 -8.48
C LEU A 436 -18.85 -16.69 -8.80
N MET A 437 -17.82 -17.54 -8.88
CA MET A 437 -16.48 -17.11 -9.31
C MET A 437 -16.48 -16.61 -10.75
N VAL A 438 -17.23 -17.27 -11.65
CA VAL A 438 -17.36 -16.81 -13.05
C VAL A 438 -18.12 -15.49 -13.10
N THR A 439 -19.25 -15.38 -12.37
CA THR A 439 -20.02 -14.12 -12.29
C THR A 439 -19.18 -12.99 -11.71
N LEU A 440 -18.44 -13.24 -10.64
CA LEU A 440 -17.50 -12.29 -10.04
C LEU A 440 -16.44 -11.85 -11.05
N PHE A 441 -15.82 -12.80 -11.76
CA PHE A 441 -14.82 -12.47 -12.77
C PHE A 441 -15.39 -11.63 -13.91
N ILE A 442 -16.61 -11.94 -14.39
CA ILE A 442 -17.30 -11.15 -15.41
C ILE A 442 -17.60 -9.74 -14.88
N ALA A 443 -18.13 -9.62 -13.66
CA ALA A 443 -18.44 -8.33 -13.04
C ALA A 443 -17.18 -7.47 -12.89
N VAL A 444 -16.09 -8.05 -12.38
CA VAL A 444 -14.78 -7.39 -12.31
C VAL A 444 -14.35 -6.93 -13.70
N THR A 445 -14.33 -7.83 -14.69
CA THR A 445 -13.86 -7.51 -16.06
C THR A 445 -14.66 -6.37 -16.68
N ILE A 446 -16.00 -6.41 -16.56
CA ILE A 446 -16.88 -5.34 -17.05
C ILE A 446 -16.55 -4.03 -16.32
N SER A 447 -16.45 -4.05 -14.99
CA SER A 447 -16.08 -2.87 -14.22
C SER A 447 -14.70 -2.34 -14.62
N THR A 448 -13.72 -3.18 -14.92
CA THR A 448 -12.39 -2.74 -15.40
C THR A 448 -12.51 -2.04 -16.74
N LEU A 449 -13.27 -2.61 -17.67
CA LEU A 449 -13.44 -2.01 -18.99
C LEU A 449 -14.06 -0.61 -18.91
N PHE A 450 -15.01 -0.38 -18.00
CA PHE A 450 -15.71 0.91 -17.90
C PHE A 450 -15.12 1.89 -16.90
N LEU A 451 -14.49 1.42 -15.82
CA LEU A 451 -14.11 2.29 -14.68
C LEU A 451 -12.60 2.46 -14.50
N ASN A 452 -11.78 1.63 -15.15
CA ASN A 452 -10.33 1.68 -15.00
C ASN A 452 -9.70 2.62 -16.01
N VAL A 453 -8.82 3.51 -15.55
CA VAL A 453 -8.14 4.53 -16.37
C VAL A 453 -7.26 3.90 -17.45
N LEU A 454 -6.76 2.68 -17.25
CA LEU A 454 -5.97 1.95 -18.25
C LEU A 454 -6.81 1.36 -19.39
N SER A 455 -8.15 1.38 -19.27
CA SER A 455 -9.07 0.92 -20.30
C SER A 455 -9.44 2.07 -21.23
N PRO A 456 -9.28 1.93 -22.56
CA PRO A 456 -9.72 2.96 -23.51
C PRO A 456 -11.24 3.15 -23.51
N LEU A 457 -12.01 2.16 -23.05
CA LEU A 457 -13.47 2.26 -22.92
C LEU A 457 -13.90 3.10 -21.72
N SER A 458 -12.99 3.45 -20.81
CA SER A 458 -13.31 4.33 -19.68
C SER A 458 -13.61 5.77 -20.11
N ALA A 459 -13.06 6.22 -21.26
CA ALA A 459 -13.37 7.53 -21.83
C ALA A 459 -14.88 7.71 -22.14
N LEU A 460 -15.58 6.62 -22.46
CA LEU A 460 -17.05 6.65 -22.64
C LEU A 460 -17.79 7.00 -21.36
N TYR A 461 -17.24 6.62 -20.21
CA TYR A 461 -17.81 6.92 -18.89
C TYR A 461 -17.48 8.35 -18.45
N PHE A 462 -16.25 8.81 -18.70
CA PHE A 462 -15.80 10.15 -18.29
C PHE A 462 -16.26 11.27 -19.24
N HIS A 463 -16.91 10.93 -20.36
CA HIS A 463 -17.29 11.88 -21.41
C HIS A 463 -16.10 12.70 -21.96
N GLU A 464 -14.91 12.12 -21.88
CA GLU A 464 -13.67 12.75 -22.34
C GLU A 464 -13.35 12.33 -23.79
N PRO A 465 -12.66 13.17 -24.57
CA PRO A 465 -12.08 12.75 -25.84
C PRO A 465 -11.16 11.55 -25.58
N LEU A 466 -11.06 10.63 -26.54
CA LEU A 466 -10.07 9.54 -26.46
C LEU A 466 -8.69 10.16 -26.22
N PRO A 467 -7.97 9.76 -25.15
CA PRO A 467 -6.70 10.38 -24.81
C PRO A 467 -5.71 10.24 -25.96
N ASN A 468 -5.07 11.35 -26.34
CA ASN A 468 -3.94 11.35 -27.25
C ASN A 468 -2.65 11.31 -26.41
N PRO A 469 -2.01 10.13 -26.25
CA PRO A 469 -0.84 9.97 -25.39
C PRO A 469 0.40 10.76 -25.86
N LEU A 470 0.35 11.34 -27.07
CA LEU A 470 1.42 12.15 -27.64
C LEU A 470 1.17 13.66 -27.51
N GLN A 471 -0.01 14.06 -27.03
CA GLN A 471 -0.30 15.47 -26.77
C GLN A 471 0.23 15.82 -25.37
N PRO A 472 1.04 16.89 -25.22
CA PRO A 472 1.41 17.39 -23.91
C PRO A 472 0.15 17.74 -23.11
N ALA A 473 0.10 17.29 -21.85
CA ALA A 473 -1.01 17.61 -20.95
C ALA A 473 -0.85 19.00 -20.28
N THR A 474 0.30 19.65 -20.51
CA THR A 474 0.71 20.86 -19.78
C THR A 474 0.39 22.16 -20.49
N THR A 475 0.04 23.15 -19.67
CA THR A 475 0.08 24.55 -20.07
C THR A 475 1.52 25.08 -19.99
N PRO A 476 1.86 26.21 -20.63
CA PRO A 476 3.16 26.87 -20.46
C PRO A 476 3.50 27.20 -19.00
N TYR A 477 2.49 27.38 -18.15
CA TYR A 477 2.66 27.59 -16.71
C TYR A 477 3.13 26.32 -16.01
N ASP A 478 2.53 25.17 -16.33
CA ASP A 478 2.93 23.87 -15.77
C ASP A 478 4.35 23.49 -16.20
N LEU A 479 4.72 23.82 -17.44
CA LEU A 479 6.08 23.67 -17.98
C LEU A 479 7.13 24.54 -17.29
N ALA A 480 6.74 25.65 -16.66
CA ALA A 480 7.65 26.47 -15.88
C ALA A 480 7.80 25.99 -14.43
N LEU A 481 6.89 25.12 -13.98
CA LEU A 481 6.81 24.59 -12.62
C LEU A 481 7.52 23.24 -12.48
N ILE A 482 7.54 22.45 -13.56
CA ILE A 482 8.33 21.21 -13.74
C ILE A 482 9.76 21.57 -14.12
#